data_AF-A0A3B1DWK9-F1
#
_entry.id   AF-A0A3B1DWK9-F1
#
_cell.length_a   1.000
_cell.length_b   1.000
_cell.length_c   1.000
_cell.angle_alpha   90.00
_cell.angle_beta   90.00
_cell.angle_gamma   90.00
#
_symmetry.space_group_name_H-M   'P 1'
#
loop_
_entity.id
_entity.type
_entity.pdbx_description
1 polymer ?
#
loop_
_entity_poly.entity_id
_entity_poly.type
_entity_poly.pdbx_seq_one_letter_code
_entity_poly.pdbx_strand_id
1 'polypeptide(L)'
;MPTRLPQISGFSTAQIVEKLASAPATTTIGPVRSLYIHIPFCFHKCHYCDFYSLVDTRDRQAPFVDRLIAELAALAPLTQGEPLRTIFIGGGT
;
A
#
# COMPACT_ATOMS: atom_id res chain seq x y z
N MET A 1 -19.67 17.59 13.31
CA MET A 1 -19.49 16.20 13.79
C MET A 1 -18.56 15.48 12.81
N PRO A 2 -17.29 15.22 13.14
CA PRO A 2 -16.45 14.42 12.28
C PRO A 2 -16.91 12.97 12.41
N THR A 3 -17.50 12.42 11.35
CA THR A 3 -17.78 10.99 11.25
C THR A 3 -16.45 10.26 11.30
N ARG A 4 -16.22 9.57 12.42
CA ARG A 4 -15.11 8.65 12.64
C ARG A 4 -15.11 7.66 11.48
N LEU A 5 -14.17 7.84 10.53
CA LEU A 5 -13.90 6.83 9.51
C LEU A 5 -13.75 5.49 10.24
N PRO A 6 -14.49 4.43 9.82
CA PRO A 6 -14.30 3.12 10.40
C PRO A 6 -12.82 2.78 10.23
N GLN A 7 -12.14 2.57 11.35
CA GLN A 7 -10.77 2.12 11.37
C GLN A 7 -10.75 0.85 10.51
N ILE A 8 -10.08 0.89 9.36
CA ILE A 8 -9.74 -0.26 8.52
C ILE A 8 -8.75 -1.18 9.26
N SER A 9 -9.13 -1.58 10.46
CA SER A 9 -8.44 -2.44 11.41
C SER A 9 -8.54 -3.92 11.02
N GLY A 10 -8.78 -4.20 9.73
CA GLY A 10 -9.21 -5.52 9.25
C GLY A 10 -8.35 -6.16 8.17
N PHE A 11 -7.28 -5.51 7.72
CA PHE A 11 -6.29 -6.14 6.83
C PHE A 11 -4.90 -6.02 7.46
N SER A 12 -4.64 -6.92 8.40
CA SER A 12 -3.27 -7.19 8.86
C SER A 12 -2.42 -7.59 7.66
N THR A 13 -1.16 -7.15 7.62
CA THR A 13 -0.18 -7.61 6.62
C THR A 13 -0.08 -9.14 6.60
N ALA A 14 -0.32 -9.80 7.74
CA ALA A 14 -0.43 -11.26 7.83
C ALA A 14 -1.57 -11.82 6.98
N GLN A 15 -2.72 -11.15 6.92
CA GLN A 15 -3.87 -11.57 6.09
C GLN A 15 -3.60 -11.38 4.60
N ILE A 16 -2.77 -10.41 4.20
CA ILE A 16 -2.35 -10.23 2.81
C ILE A 16 -1.38 -11.34 2.40
N VAL A 17 -0.37 -11.61 3.24
CA VAL A 17 0.57 -12.72 3.04
C VAL A 17 -0.16 -14.07 3.00
N GLU A 18 -1.10 -14.29 3.91
CA GLU A 18 -1.91 -15.50 3.97
C GLU A 18 -2.84 -15.65 2.76
N LYS A 19 -3.43 -14.55 2.28
CA LYS A 19 -4.27 -14.55 1.07
C LYS A 19 -3.46 -14.76 -0.22
N LEU A 20 -2.20 -14.28 -0.25
CA LEU A 20 -1.26 -14.59 -1.33
C LEU A 20 -0.78 -16.05 -1.26
N ALA A 21 -0.59 -16.59 -0.06
CA ALA A 21 -0.26 -18.00 0.17
C ALA A 21 -1.44 -18.94 -0.11
N SER A 22 -2.69 -18.48 0.00
CA SER A 22 -3.91 -19.26 -0.26
C SER A 22 -4.36 -19.24 -1.72
N ALA A 23 -3.60 -18.60 -2.63
CA ALA A 23 -3.84 -18.71 -4.07
C ALA A 23 -3.65 -20.18 -4.51
N PRO A 24 -4.47 -20.70 -5.45
CA PRO A 24 -4.48 -22.14 -5.76
C PRO A 24 -3.09 -22.65 -6.13
N ALA A 25 -2.70 -23.76 -5.48
CA ALA A 25 -1.35 -24.33 -5.40
C ALA A 25 -0.71 -24.82 -6.72
N THR A 26 -1.29 -24.47 -7.88
CA THR A 26 -0.75 -24.83 -9.21
C THR A 26 0.11 -23.72 -9.82
N THR A 27 0.17 -22.53 -9.21
CA THR A 27 1.04 -21.44 -9.65
C THR A 27 2.22 -21.31 -8.69
N THR A 28 3.40 -21.76 -9.11
CA THR A 28 4.65 -21.39 -8.43
C THR A 28 4.83 -19.88 -8.59
N ILE A 29 4.44 -19.10 -7.57
CA ILE A 29 4.62 -17.65 -7.56
C ILE A 29 6.13 -17.41 -7.39
N GLY A 30 6.78 -16.98 -8.47
CA GLY A 30 8.18 -16.54 -8.42
C GLY A 30 8.37 -15.31 -7.52
N PRO A 31 9.62 -14.92 -7.24
CA PRO A 31 9.90 -13.78 -6.38
C PRO A 31 9.23 -12.50 -6.93
N VAL A 32 8.67 -11.68 -6.03
CA VAL A 32 8.14 -10.37 -6.41
C VAL A 32 9.26 -9.52 -6.97
N ARG A 33 9.11 -9.03 -8.20
CA ARG A 33 10.11 -8.19 -8.91
C ARG A 33 9.66 -6.76 -9.14
N SER A 34 8.41 -6.41 -8.84
CA SER A 34 7.87 -5.06 -9.05
C SER A 34 7.00 -4.62 -7.87
N LEU A 35 7.03 -3.32 -7.58
CA LEU A 35 6.26 -2.71 -6.50
C LEU A 35 5.55 -1.46 -7.02
N TYR A 36 4.27 -1.33 -6.73
CA TYR A 36 3.53 -0.07 -6.88
C TYR A 36 3.21 0.49 -5.50
N ILE A 37 3.59 1.75 -5.26
CA ILE A 37 3.26 2.49 -4.05
C ILE A 37 2.26 3.57 -4.43
N HIS A 38 1.06 3.48 -3.86
CA HIS A 38 0.03 4.49 -4.00
C HIS A 38 0.12 5.51 -2.87
N ILE A 39 0.33 6.79 -3.21
CA ILE A 39 0.35 7.92 -2.29
C ILE A 39 -1.01 8.63 -2.38
N PRO A 40 -1.84 8.58 -1.33
CA PRO A 40 -3.21 9.07 -1.42
C PRO A 40 -3.34 10.57 -1.15
N PHE A 41 -2.27 11.34 -1.01
CA PHE A 41 -2.35 12.74 -0.53
C PHE A 41 -2.32 13.75 -1.67
N CYS A 42 -3.30 14.63 -1.74
CA CYS A 42 -3.31 15.77 -2.66
C CYS A 42 -3.38 17.09 -1.88
N PHE A 43 -2.82 18.17 -2.44
CA PHE A 43 -3.10 19.53 -1.94
C PHE A 43 -4.58 19.91 -2.10
N HIS A 44 -5.22 19.50 -3.19
CA HIS A 44 -6.65 19.69 -3.45
C HIS A 44 -7.19 18.55 -4.32
N LYS A 45 -8.51 18.35 -4.31
CA LYS A 45 -9.15 17.33 -5.16
C LYS A 45 -9.65 17.94 -6.46
N CYS A 46 -9.07 17.54 -7.59
CA CYS A 46 -9.55 17.96 -8.91
C CYS A 46 -10.95 17.39 -9.19
N HIS A 47 -11.79 18.16 -9.89
CA HIS A 47 -13.16 17.73 -10.23
C HIS A 47 -13.22 16.51 -11.14
N TYR A 48 -12.15 16.24 -11.90
CA TYR A 48 -12.03 15.08 -12.79
C TYR A 48 -11.26 13.90 -12.16
N CYS A 49 -10.78 14.03 -10.91
CA CYS A 49 -9.92 13.02 -10.30
C CYS A 49 -10.74 11.82 -9.79
N ASP A 50 -10.58 10.68 -10.46
CA ASP A 50 -11.17 9.40 -10.08
C ASP A 50 -10.18 8.50 -9.29
N PHE A 51 -8.93 8.93 -9.13
CA PHE A 51 -7.98 8.22 -8.27
C PHE A 51 -8.36 8.38 -6.80
N TYR A 52 -8.13 7.31 -6.03
CA TYR A 52 -8.20 7.39 -4.59
C TYR A 52 -7.24 8.48 -4.10
N SER A 53 -7.79 9.48 -3.42
CA SER A 53 -7.08 10.65 -2.97
C SER A 53 -7.78 11.27 -1.77
N LEU A 54 -6.98 11.84 -0.89
CA LEU A 54 -7.31 12.50 0.36
C LEU A 54 -6.67 13.88 0.30
N VAL A 55 -7.49 14.92 0.47
CA VAL A 55 -6.97 16.26 0.69
C VAL A 55 -6.40 16.28 2.10
N ASP A 56 -5.10 16.54 2.22
CA ASP A 56 -4.39 16.41 3.49
C ASP A 56 -3.73 17.73 3.91
N THR A 57 -3.79 18.00 5.21
CA THR A 57 -3.19 19.18 5.85
C THR A 57 -1.76 18.93 6.35
N ARG A 58 -1.12 17.83 5.90
CA ARG A 58 0.24 17.35 6.19
C ARG A 58 0.43 16.62 7.52
N ASP A 59 -0.58 16.56 8.38
CA ASP A 59 -0.52 15.87 9.67
C ASP A 59 -0.52 14.33 9.55
N ARG A 60 -0.97 13.79 8.41
CA ARG A 60 -1.10 12.34 8.20
C ARG A 60 0.03 11.73 7.38
N GLN A 61 0.88 12.55 6.75
CA GLN A 61 1.94 12.08 5.85
C GLN A 61 3.03 11.32 6.60
N ALA A 62 3.56 11.87 7.70
CA ALA A 62 4.60 11.19 8.48
C ALA A 62 4.12 9.86 9.07
N PRO A 63 2.95 9.80 9.77
CA PRO A 63 2.41 8.51 10.23
C PRO A 63 2.16 7.51 9.09
N PHE A 64 1.77 7.98 7.91
CA PHE A 64 1.60 7.11 6.74
C PHE A 64 2.93 6.51 6.28
N VAL A 65 4.00 7.31 6.18
CA VAL A 65 5.33 6.82 5.79
C VAL A 65 5.85 5.79 6.78
N ASP A 66 5.69 6.04 8.08
CA ASP A 66 6.11 5.08 9.12
C ASP A 66 5.38 3.73 8.97
N ARG A 67 4.08 3.77 8.68
CA ARG A 67 3.27 2.55 8.45
C ARG A 67 3.63 1.86 7.14
N LEU A 68 3.87 2.62 6.08
CA LEU A 68 4.30 2.08 4.79
C LEU A 68 5.64 1.34 4.93
N ILE A 69 6.61 1.91 5.65
CA ILE A 69 7.91 1.25 5.89
C ILE A 69 7.72 -0.07 6.67
N ALA A 70 6.88 -0.07 7.72
CA ALA A 70 6.59 -1.27 8.48
C ALA A 70 5.92 -2.36 7.61
N GLU A 71 5.01 -1.97 6.72
CA GLU A 71 4.36 -2.88 5.78
C GLU A 71 5.35 -3.45 4.75
N LEU A 72 6.22 -2.61 4.18
CA LEU A 72 7.26 -3.06 3.25
C LEU A 72 8.23 -4.04 3.91
N ALA A 73 8.60 -3.82 5.17
CA ALA A 73 9.45 -4.76 5.92
C ALA A 73 8.77 -6.13 6.10
N ALA A 74 7.46 -6.14 6.37
CA ALA A 74 6.69 -7.38 6.50
C ALA A 74 6.48 -8.10 5.16
N LEU A 75 6.47 -7.38 4.03
CA LEU A 75 6.34 -7.93 2.68
C LEU A 75 7.69 -8.31 2.04
N ALA A 76 8.82 -7.85 2.57
CA ALA A 76 10.15 -8.12 2.05
C ALA A 76 10.45 -9.62 1.78
N PRO A 77 9.99 -10.59 2.60
CA PRO A 77 10.21 -12.01 2.31
C PRO A 77 9.65 -12.48 0.96
N LEU A 78 8.64 -11.80 0.39
CA LEU A 78 8.07 -12.14 -0.91
C LEU A 78 9.04 -11.94 -2.08
N THR A 79 10.12 -11.17 -1.89
CA THR A 79 11.16 -11.02 -2.90
C THR A 79 12.14 -12.19 -2.91
N GLN A 80 12.09 -13.09 -1.92
CA GLN A 80 13.00 -14.22 -1.76
C GLN A 80 14.48 -13.79 -1.75
N GLY A 81 14.78 -12.59 -1.24
CA GLY A 81 16.13 -12.04 -1.20
C GLY A 81 16.60 -11.40 -2.51
N GLU A 82 15.79 -11.42 -3.56
CA GLU A 82 16.11 -10.73 -4.81
C GLU A 82 15.72 -9.25 -4.75
N PRO A 83 16.45 -8.36 -5.44
CA PRO A 83 16.06 -6.96 -5.57
C PRO A 83 14.85 -6.80 -6.50
N LEU A 84 14.02 -5.80 -6.18
CA LEU A 84 12.99 -5.31 -7.09
C LEU A 84 13.63 -4.73 -8.35
N ARG A 85 13.06 -5.05 -9.51
CA ARG A 85 13.47 -4.51 -10.81
C ARG A 85 12.84 -3.15 -11.08
N THR A 86 11.65 -2.92 -10.56
CA THR A 86 10.88 -1.70 -10.85
C THR A 86 10.06 -1.30 -9.64
N ILE A 87 10.08 -0.01 -9.33
CA ILE A 87 9.21 0.61 -8.33
C ILE A 87 8.47 1.74 -9.05
N PHE A 88 7.14 1.67 -9.03
CA PHE A 88 6.27 2.76 -9.49
C PHE A 88 5.66 3.45 -8.28
N ILE A 89 5.70 4.77 -8.25
CA ILE A 89 5.07 5.58 -7.21
C ILE A 89 4.08 6.50 -7.91
N GLY A 90 2.82 6.48 -7.48
CA GLY A 90 1.78 7.30 -8.08
C GLY A 90 0.65 7.58 -7.09
N GLY A 91 -0.40 8.25 -7.55
CA GLY A 91 -1.51 8.68 -6.71
C GLY A 91 -1.70 10.19 -6.79
N GLY A 92 -1.79 10.84 -5.63
CA GLY A 92 -2.05 12.27 -5.48
C GLY A 92 -0.80 13.13 -5.28
N THR A 93 -0.92 14.40 -5.68
CA THR A 93 0.01 15.52 -5.41
C THR A 93 -0.79 16.80 -5.23
#